data_AF-U7QG52-F1
#
_entry.id   AF-U7QG52-F1
#
_cell.length_a   1.000
_cell.length_b   1.000
_cell.length_c   1.000
_cell.angle_alpha   90.00
_cell.angle_beta   90.00
_cell.angle_gamma   90.00
#
_symmetry.space_group_name_H-M   'P 1'
#
loop_
_entity.id
_entity.type
_entity.pdbx_description
1 polymer ?
#
loop_
_entity_poly.entity_id
_entity_poly.type
_entity_poly.pdbx_seq_one_letter_code
_entity_poly.pdbx_strand_id
1 'polypeptide(L)'
;MNTVKILNVNIDNLSTDELLEKLGQQGGVVFTPNVDHLINLQRDEEFYKIYQNSDYKVCDSQVLYYASRLLGQPLREKISGSDLFPAFYRYYKNCENTTIFLLGAGVGVGVRAQEKINSIVGREMVIDTYSPPYGFEKDEVECQRIIDRINQSGATVLAVGLGAPKQEKWIVKHKHKLKNIRIFLAIGASIDFEAGEKPRSPEWMSELGIEWLYRLSCEPKRLWKRYLVDDLPFVWLVIKQWLNLYSSPQFSLFSSVAQGLQMPLLGQVLQEAGLLTPAQVNRVLEAQAKQPHLRFGEIVANQGWVHQETINFFAEQLPQVAMESRKQPIGYYLKQARLLDERQIEAILSEQSTTQMRFGEIAVEKGWLKNETVDSILRYLQGDLSDVIAA
;
A
#
# COMPACT_ATOMS: atom_id res chain seq x y z
N MET A 1 -13.32 -16.75 3.19
CA MET A 1 -12.85 -16.79 4.59
C MET A 1 -13.65 -15.78 5.38
N ASN A 2 -13.92 -16.05 6.66
CA ASN A 2 -14.58 -15.08 7.53
C ASN A 2 -13.54 -14.03 7.95
N THR A 3 -13.79 -12.76 7.66
CA THR A 3 -12.90 -11.64 7.99
C THR A 3 -13.64 -10.61 8.82
N VAL A 4 -12.97 -9.98 9.77
CA VAL A 4 -13.48 -8.84 10.53
C VAL A 4 -12.87 -7.56 9.99
N LYS A 5 -13.72 -6.60 9.61
CA LYS A 5 -13.24 -5.31 9.12
C LYS A 5 -12.99 -4.36 10.30
N ILE A 6 -11.73 -3.99 10.52
CA ILE A 6 -11.35 -2.95 11.47
C ILE A 6 -10.70 -1.81 10.68
N LEU A 7 -11.34 -0.65 10.71
CA LEU A 7 -11.03 0.51 9.89
C LEU A 7 -11.00 0.15 8.39
N ASN A 8 -9.88 0.39 7.69
CA ASN A 8 -9.71 0.09 6.27
C ASN A 8 -9.11 -1.30 5.98
N VAL A 9 -8.95 -2.17 6.99
CA VAL A 9 -8.31 -3.48 6.85
C VAL A 9 -9.28 -4.60 7.20
N ASN A 10 -9.25 -5.68 6.40
CA ASN A 10 -9.90 -6.95 6.73
C ASN A 10 -8.90 -7.85 7.47
N ILE A 11 -9.20 -8.20 8.71
CA ILE A 11 -8.42 -9.11 9.55
C ILE A 11 -9.06 -10.49 9.46
N ASP A 12 -8.27 -11.53 9.20
CA ASP A 12 -8.75 -12.90 9.10
C ASP A 12 -9.20 -13.42 10.46
N ASN A 13 -10.42 -13.96 10.51
CA ASN A 13 -11.01 -14.49 11.73
C ASN A 13 -10.68 -15.99 11.88
N LEU A 14 -9.40 -16.29 12.09
CA LEU A 14 -8.83 -17.64 12.17
C LEU A 14 -8.34 -17.94 13.58
N SER A 15 -8.31 -19.23 13.95
CA SER A 15 -7.48 -19.68 15.07
C SER A 15 -6.02 -19.90 14.63
N THR A 16 -5.12 -20.01 15.60
CA THR A 16 -3.70 -20.33 15.35
C THR A 16 -3.57 -21.66 14.59
N ASP A 17 -4.30 -22.70 15.01
CA ASP A 17 -4.25 -24.01 14.35
C ASP A 17 -4.75 -23.97 12.90
N GLU A 18 -5.84 -23.23 12.63
CA GLU A 18 -6.37 -23.06 11.27
C GLU A 18 -5.40 -22.31 10.37
N LEU A 19 -4.72 -21.28 10.90
CA LEU A 19 -3.69 -20.55 10.16
C LEU A 19 -2.53 -21.49 9.80
N LEU A 20 -2.03 -22.26 10.77
CA LEU A 20 -0.91 -23.18 10.56
C LEU A 20 -1.29 -24.27 9.54
N GLU A 21 -2.47 -24.89 9.65
CA GLU A 21 -2.92 -25.87 8.66
C GLU A 21 -2.92 -25.29 7.23
N LYS A 22 -3.45 -24.06 7.07
CA LYS A 22 -3.51 -23.37 5.78
C LYS A 22 -2.14 -23.05 5.21
N LEU A 23 -1.22 -22.57 6.04
CA LEU A 23 0.16 -22.29 5.63
C LEU A 23 0.86 -23.55 5.11
N GLY A 24 0.58 -24.71 5.70
CA GLY A 24 1.17 -25.98 5.27
C GLY A 24 0.68 -26.41 3.88
N GLN A 25 -0.58 -26.15 3.59
CA GLN A 25 -1.21 -26.50 2.31
C GLN A 25 -0.84 -25.49 1.21
N GLN A 26 -0.91 -24.19 1.50
CA GLN A 26 -0.93 -23.13 0.49
C GLN A 26 0.33 -22.25 0.50
N GLY A 27 1.10 -22.27 1.59
CA GLY A 27 2.10 -21.22 1.83
C GLY A 27 1.42 -19.87 2.07
N GLY A 28 2.17 -18.77 1.93
CA GLY A 28 1.62 -17.42 1.93
C GLY A 28 2.40 -16.42 2.80
N VAL A 29 1.98 -15.16 2.72
CA VAL A 29 2.52 -14.03 3.47
C VAL A 29 1.61 -13.70 4.65
N VAL A 30 2.16 -13.78 5.86
CA VAL A 30 1.45 -13.50 7.11
C VAL A 30 1.92 -12.19 7.70
N PHE A 31 0.97 -11.28 7.91
CA PHE A 31 1.16 -10.04 8.66
C PHE A 31 0.34 -10.06 9.95
N THR A 32 0.90 -9.46 11.00
CA THR A 32 0.29 -9.37 12.33
C THR A 32 -0.01 -7.89 12.65
N PRO A 33 -1.03 -7.26 12.03
CA PRO A 33 -1.36 -5.87 12.30
C PRO A 33 -1.72 -5.64 13.78
N ASN A 34 -1.15 -4.58 14.36
CA ASN A 34 -1.57 -4.00 15.64
C ASN A 34 -2.04 -2.55 15.45
N VAL A 35 -2.36 -1.85 16.55
CA VAL A 35 -2.89 -0.48 16.56
C VAL A 35 -2.07 0.48 15.69
N ASP A 36 -0.76 0.50 15.87
CA ASP A 36 0.16 1.34 15.10
C ASP A 36 0.14 0.99 13.60
N HIS A 37 -0.02 -0.28 13.24
CA HIS A 37 -0.21 -0.65 11.83
C HIS A 37 -1.50 -0.05 11.30
N LEU A 38 -2.61 -0.18 12.02
CA LEU A 38 -3.91 0.35 11.58
C LEU A 38 -3.88 1.87 11.41
N ILE A 39 -3.12 2.58 12.25
CA ILE A 39 -2.91 4.03 12.12
C ILE A 39 -2.02 4.38 10.93
N ASN A 40 -0.91 3.69 10.74
CA ASN A 40 -0.03 3.90 9.60
C ASN A 40 -0.75 3.56 8.28
N LEU A 41 -1.61 2.54 8.29
CA LEU A 41 -2.51 2.20 7.19
C LEU A 41 -3.56 3.27 6.94
N GLN A 42 -3.75 4.27 7.82
CA GLN A 42 -4.55 5.47 7.54
C GLN A 42 -3.77 6.59 6.86
N ARG A 43 -2.43 6.53 6.82
CA ARG A 43 -1.59 7.58 6.22
C ARG A 43 -0.66 7.14 5.08
N ASP A 44 -0.30 5.86 4.98
CA ASP A 44 0.65 5.31 4.02
C ASP A 44 -0.06 4.43 2.96
N GLU A 45 -0.18 4.95 1.73
CA GLU A 45 -0.84 4.27 0.61
C GLU A 45 -0.12 2.98 0.18
N GLU A 46 1.21 3.00 0.15
CA GLU A 46 2.01 1.84 -0.22
C GLU A 46 1.79 0.71 0.79
N PHE A 47 1.85 1.05 2.08
CA PHE A 47 1.60 0.10 3.15
C PHE A 47 0.16 -0.43 3.11
N TYR A 48 -0.81 0.43 2.79
CA TYR A 48 -2.20 0.02 2.58
C TYR A 48 -2.34 -1.00 1.46
N LYS A 49 -1.75 -0.75 0.28
CA LYS A 49 -1.77 -1.68 -0.86
C LYS A 49 -1.08 -3.01 -0.53
N ILE A 50 0.00 -2.99 0.23
CA ILE A 50 0.69 -4.20 0.70
C ILE A 50 -0.24 -5.07 1.55
N TYR A 51 -1.00 -4.46 2.46
CA TYR A 51 -1.99 -5.17 3.27
C TYR A 51 -3.18 -5.72 2.48
N GLN A 52 -3.63 -5.01 1.45
CA GLN A 52 -4.71 -5.53 0.59
C GLN A 52 -4.26 -6.78 -0.18
N ASN A 53 -2.98 -6.87 -0.54
CA ASN A 53 -2.42 -7.98 -1.33
C ASN A 53 -1.71 -9.07 -0.50
N SER A 54 -1.87 -9.07 0.82
CA SER A 54 -1.32 -10.12 1.69
C SER A 54 -2.30 -11.28 1.87
N ASP A 55 -1.76 -12.50 1.98
CA ASP A 55 -2.54 -13.74 2.05
C ASP A 55 -3.24 -13.90 3.41
N TYR A 56 -2.55 -13.57 4.51
CA TYR A 56 -3.08 -13.67 5.87
C TYR A 56 -2.77 -12.42 6.70
N LYS A 57 -3.78 -11.93 7.40
CA LYS A 57 -3.74 -10.77 8.31
C LYS A 57 -4.34 -11.20 9.64
N VAL A 58 -3.51 -11.47 10.64
CA VAL A 58 -3.99 -11.98 11.94
C VAL A 58 -3.86 -10.96 13.06
N CYS A 59 -4.76 -11.06 14.04
CA CYS A 59 -4.91 -10.07 15.10
C CYS A 59 -3.72 -10.08 16.08
N ASP A 60 -2.82 -9.10 16.02
CA ASP A 60 -1.62 -9.10 16.87
C ASP A 60 -1.89 -8.73 18.33
N SER A 61 -2.84 -7.82 18.58
CA SER A 61 -3.00 -7.20 19.89
C SER A 61 -4.39 -7.37 20.50
N GLN A 62 -4.41 -7.46 21.83
CA GLN A 62 -5.64 -7.54 22.60
C GLN A 62 -6.55 -6.31 22.40
N VAL A 63 -5.95 -5.16 22.08
CA VAL A 63 -6.71 -3.93 21.76
C VAL A 63 -7.55 -4.12 20.50
N LEU A 64 -7.01 -4.73 19.44
CA LEU A 64 -7.78 -5.04 18.23
C LEU A 64 -8.83 -6.12 18.50
N TYR A 65 -8.49 -7.11 19.32
CA TYR A 65 -9.43 -8.14 19.76
C TYR A 65 -10.64 -7.51 20.46
N TYR A 66 -10.45 -6.58 21.40
CA TYR A 66 -11.57 -5.87 22.05
C TYR A 66 -12.31 -4.92 21.11
N ALA A 67 -11.60 -4.21 20.22
CA ALA A 67 -12.23 -3.37 19.21
C ALA A 67 -13.18 -4.18 18.31
N SER A 68 -12.80 -5.41 17.93
CA SER A 68 -13.64 -6.31 17.16
C SER A 68 -14.95 -6.65 17.87
N ARG A 69 -14.90 -6.87 19.19
CA ARG A 69 -16.09 -7.12 20.03
C ARG A 69 -16.99 -5.90 20.10
N LEU A 70 -16.42 -4.71 20.27
CA LEU A 70 -17.17 -3.45 20.29
C LEU A 70 -17.90 -3.20 18.97
N LEU A 71 -17.26 -3.54 17.85
CA LEU A 71 -17.85 -3.45 16.50
C LEU A 71 -18.88 -4.54 16.19
N GLY A 72 -19.18 -5.43 17.14
CA GLY A 72 -20.15 -6.52 16.97
C GLY A 72 -19.66 -7.68 16.11
N GLN A 73 -18.36 -7.73 15.78
CA GLN A 73 -17.73 -8.76 14.96
C GLN A 73 -16.52 -9.35 15.69
N PRO A 74 -16.74 -10.21 16.70
CA PRO A 74 -15.65 -10.72 17.52
C PRO A 74 -14.67 -11.57 16.70
N LEU A 75 -13.40 -11.22 16.77
CA LEU A 75 -12.30 -12.10 16.38
C LEU A 75 -12.26 -13.31 17.33
N ARG A 76 -11.87 -14.48 16.81
CA ARG A 76 -11.79 -15.74 17.56
C ARG A 76 -10.60 -15.76 18.50
N GLU A 77 -9.45 -15.30 18.00
CA GLU A 77 -8.17 -15.43 18.70
C GLU A 77 -7.29 -14.20 18.47
N LYS A 78 -6.46 -13.87 19.47
CA LYS A 78 -5.35 -12.94 19.35
C LYS A 78 -4.10 -13.76 19.03
N ILE A 79 -3.49 -13.48 17.89
CA ILE A 79 -2.34 -14.19 17.33
C ILE A 79 -1.23 -13.16 17.11
N SER A 80 -0.42 -12.88 18.15
CA SER A 80 0.73 -11.97 18.00
C SER A 80 1.87 -12.64 17.24
N GLY A 81 2.76 -11.84 16.64
CA GLY A 81 4.01 -12.38 16.08
C GLY A 81 4.83 -13.17 17.10
N SER A 82 4.77 -12.80 18.39
CA SER A 82 5.48 -13.47 19.49
C SER A 82 4.81 -14.74 19.99
N ASP A 83 3.56 -14.98 19.62
CA ASP A 83 2.84 -16.23 19.91
C ASP A 83 2.87 -17.15 18.69
N LEU A 84 2.69 -16.58 17.50
CA LEU A 84 2.67 -17.26 16.22
C LEU A 84 3.99 -17.96 15.92
N PHE A 85 5.12 -17.27 16.07
CA PHE A 85 6.41 -17.85 15.66
C PHE A 85 6.79 -19.08 16.50
N PRO A 86 6.62 -19.08 17.83
CA PRO A 86 6.75 -20.28 18.65
C PRO A 86 5.75 -21.39 18.35
N ALA A 87 4.49 -21.05 18.11
CA ALA A 87 3.48 -22.04 17.71
C ALA A 87 3.86 -22.69 16.37
N PHE A 88 4.35 -21.90 15.42
CA PHE A 88 4.75 -22.34 14.09
C PHE A 88 5.86 -23.40 14.13
N TYR A 89 7.00 -23.11 14.77
CA TYR A 89 8.11 -24.07 14.77
C TYR A 89 7.79 -25.33 15.58
N ARG A 90 6.93 -25.23 16.60
CA ARG A 90 6.47 -26.40 17.38
C ARG A 90 5.51 -27.27 16.58
N TYR A 91 4.61 -26.66 15.83
CA TYR A 91 3.65 -27.37 14.98
C TYR A 91 4.36 -28.14 13.87
N TYR A 92 5.33 -27.51 13.19
CA TYR A 92 6.10 -28.12 12.10
C TYR A 92 7.38 -28.84 12.55
N LYS A 93 7.53 -29.13 13.84
CA LYS A 93 8.77 -29.70 14.38
C LYS A 93 9.16 -31.02 13.70
N ASN A 94 8.18 -31.83 13.32
CA ASN A 94 8.38 -33.13 12.68
C ASN A 94 8.33 -33.09 11.14
N CYS A 95 8.18 -31.90 10.55
CA CYS A 95 8.13 -31.73 9.09
C CYS A 95 9.52 -31.38 8.56
N GLU A 96 10.27 -32.37 8.08
CA GLU A 96 11.67 -32.20 7.62
C GLU A 96 11.82 -31.14 6.53
N ASN A 97 10.82 -31.00 5.65
CA ASN A 97 10.81 -30.01 4.56
C ASN A 97 10.56 -28.57 5.04
N THR A 98 10.23 -28.36 6.32
CA THR A 98 10.05 -27.02 6.89
C THR A 98 11.37 -26.56 7.51
N THR A 99 12.04 -25.64 6.82
CA THR A 99 13.31 -25.04 7.22
C THR A 99 13.20 -23.51 7.20
N ILE A 100 13.78 -22.86 8.20
CA ILE A 100 13.57 -21.44 8.51
C ILE A 100 14.86 -20.65 8.26
N PHE A 101 14.73 -19.52 7.58
CA PHE A 101 15.71 -18.44 7.55
C PHE A 101 15.24 -17.30 8.46
N LEU A 102 16.13 -16.81 9.34
CA LEU A 102 15.85 -15.63 10.18
C LEU A 102 16.49 -14.37 9.59
N LEU A 103 15.69 -13.40 9.18
CA LEU A 103 16.16 -12.11 8.67
C LEU A 103 15.82 -10.98 9.65
N GLY A 104 16.82 -10.29 10.18
CA GLY A 104 16.65 -9.14 11.07
C GLY A 104 17.29 -9.32 12.45
N ALA A 105 16.71 -8.64 13.44
CA ALA A 105 17.29 -8.46 14.78
C ALA A 105 18.72 -7.88 14.79
N GLY A 106 19.30 -7.71 15.97
CA GLY A 106 20.68 -7.25 16.12
C GLY A 106 21.73 -8.30 15.71
N VAL A 107 22.97 -7.85 15.50
CA VAL A 107 24.11 -8.74 15.18
C VAL A 107 24.26 -9.81 16.27
N GLY A 108 24.30 -11.09 15.87
CA GLY A 108 24.42 -12.24 16.77
C GLY A 108 23.13 -12.67 17.48
N VAL A 109 22.06 -11.87 17.43
CA VAL A 109 20.76 -12.23 18.05
C VAL A 109 20.12 -13.41 17.31
N GLY A 110 20.13 -13.37 15.97
CA GLY A 110 19.58 -14.45 15.14
C GLY A 110 20.27 -15.80 15.34
N VAL A 111 21.58 -15.81 15.59
CA VAL A 111 22.34 -17.05 15.90
C VAL A 111 21.90 -17.64 17.23
N ARG A 112 21.74 -16.81 18.28
CA ARG A 112 21.20 -17.27 19.57
C ARG A 112 19.78 -17.81 19.45
N ALA A 113 18.93 -17.16 18.65
CA ALA A 113 17.58 -17.65 18.36
C ALA A 113 17.63 -19.00 17.63
N GLN A 114 18.49 -19.14 16.63
CA GLN A 114 18.69 -20.40 15.90
C GLN A 114 19.06 -21.55 16.84
N GLU A 115 20.06 -21.37 17.70
CA GLU A 115 20.51 -22.40 18.65
C GLU A 115 19.38 -22.84 19.60
N LYS A 116 18.66 -21.86 20.17
CA LYS A 116 17.55 -22.13 21.09
C LYS A 116 16.39 -22.84 20.41
N ILE A 117 15.97 -22.37 19.24
CA ILE A 117 14.86 -22.95 18.49
C ILE A 117 15.22 -24.39 18.07
N ASN A 118 16.40 -24.61 17.52
CA ASN A 118 16.84 -25.95 17.12
C ASN A 118 16.94 -26.92 18.31
N SER A 119 17.36 -26.42 19.48
CA SER A 119 17.35 -27.21 20.72
C SER A 119 15.93 -27.58 21.16
N ILE A 120 14.97 -26.65 21.09
CA ILE A 120 13.56 -26.89 21.45
C ILE A 120 12.90 -27.88 20.48
N VAL A 121 13.18 -27.74 19.19
CA VAL A 121 12.59 -28.55 18.12
C VAL A 121 13.23 -29.95 18.08
N GLY A 122 14.51 -30.08 18.45
CA GLY A 122 15.26 -31.34 18.42
C GLY A 122 15.85 -31.69 17.05
N ARG A 123 15.90 -30.73 16.12
CA ARG A 123 16.56 -30.84 14.81
C ARG A 123 17.03 -29.48 14.31
N GLU A 124 17.84 -29.50 13.27
CA GLU A 124 18.21 -28.30 12.53
C GLU A 124 17.00 -27.82 11.69
N MET A 125 16.21 -26.93 12.28
CA MET A 125 15.03 -26.34 11.63
C MET A 125 15.32 -24.92 11.15
N VAL A 126 15.96 -24.11 11.98
CA VAL A 126 16.53 -22.83 11.58
C VAL A 126 17.92 -23.11 11.00
N ILE A 127 18.06 -22.93 9.69
CA ILE A 127 19.24 -23.36 8.94
C ILE A 127 20.21 -22.21 8.65
N ASP A 128 19.72 -20.96 8.61
CA ASP A 128 20.57 -19.79 8.44
C ASP A 128 19.89 -18.52 8.99
N THR A 129 20.69 -17.51 9.23
CA THR A 129 20.27 -16.24 9.81
C THR A 129 21.14 -15.09 9.31
N TYR A 130 20.52 -13.93 9.10
CA TYR A 130 21.21 -12.72 8.74
C TYR A 130 20.64 -11.47 9.42
N SER A 131 21.52 -10.65 9.99
CA SER A 131 21.20 -9.33 10.54
C SER A 131 21.78 -8.27 9.61
N PRO A 132 20.93 -7.63 8.77
CA PRO A 132 21.40 -6.64 7.81
C PRO A 132 21.74 -5.30 8.48
N PRO A 133 22.63 -4.49 7.88
CA PRO A 133 22.95 -3.16 8.39
C PRO A 133 21.75 -2.22 8.33
N TYR A 134 21.77 -1.16 9.13
CA TYR A 134 20.70 -0.17 9.10
C TYR A 134 20.61 0.51 7.72
N GLY A 135 19.39 0.57 7.16
CA GLY A 135 19.14 1.21 5.87
C GLY A 135 19.40 0.33 4.65
N PHE A 136 19.74 -0.96 4.85
CA PHE A 136 20.01 -1.91 3.76
C PHE A 136 18.88 -1.99 2.72
N GLU A 137 17.63 -1.70 3.11
CA GLU A 137 16.48 -1.75 2.20
C GLU A 137 16.56 -0.75 1.04
N LYS A 138 17.45 0.24 1.15
CA LYS A 138 17.75 1.24 0.11
C LYS A 138 18.96 0.87 -0.73
N ASP A 139 19.73 -0.13 -0.30
CA ASP A 139 20.89 -0.65 -1.01
C ASP A 139 20.47 -1.90 -1.79
N GLU A 140 20.31 -1.74 -3.11
CA GLU A 140 19.90 -2.84 -3.98
C GLU A 140 20.97 -3.96 -4.06
N VAL A 141 22.25 -3.64 -3.86
CA VAL A 141 23.33 -4.64 -3.83
C VAL A 141 23.20 -5.49 -2.57
N GLU A 142 22.97 -4.86 -1.44
CA GLU A 142 22.77 -5.57 -0.17
C GLU A 142 21.46 -6.38 -0.18
N CYS A 143 20.37 -5.81 -0.71
CA CYS A 143 19.13 -6.56 -0.91
C CYS A 143 19.35 -7.80 -1.79
N GLN A 144 20.10 -7.66 -2.88
CA GLN A 144 20.40 -8.78 -3.76
C GLN A 144 21.27 -9.84 -3.06
N ARG A 145 22.26 -9.43 -2.27
CA ARG A 145 23.09 -10.34 -1.45
C ARG A 145 22.24 -11.14 -0.45
N ILE A 146 21.26 -10.49 0.18
CA ILE A 146 20.33 -11.15 1.10
C ILE A 146 19.47 -12.17 0.36
N ILE A 147 18.93 -11.81 -0.80
CA ILE A 147 18.13 -12.71 -1.66
C ILE A 147 18.94 -13.94 -2.05
N ASP A 148 20.19 -13.74 -2.49
CA ASP A 148 21.07 -14.82 -2.92
C ASP A 148 21.38 -15.76 -1.77
N ARG A 149 21.67 -15.22 -0.58
CA ARG A 149 21.91 -16.02 0.63
C ARG A 149 20.68 -16.84 1.03
N ILE A 150 19.49 -16.23 1.04
CA ILE A 150 18.24 -16.95 1.34
C ILE A 150 18.03 -18.10 0.35
N ASN A 151 18.19 -17.83 -0.95
CA ASN A 151 18.04 -18.85 -1.99
C ASN A 151 19.08 -19.99 -1.86
N GLN A 152 20.33 -19.66 -1.52
CA GLN A 152 21.41 -20.64 -1.32
C GLN A 152 21.22 -21.49 -0.06
N SER A 153 20.62 -20.94 0.99
CA SER A 153 20.36 -21.67 2.23
C SER A 153 19.45 -22.90 2.04
N GLY A 154 18.56 -22.87 1.05
CA GLY A 154 17.53 -23.90 0.88
C GLY A 154 16.35 -23.78 1.86
N ALA A 155 16.22 -22.64 2.55
CA ALA A 155 15.09 -22.40 3.45
C ALA A 155 13.76 -22.42 2.71
N THR A 156 12.72 -22.93 3.35
CA THR A 156 11.34 -22.94 2.84
C THR A 156 10.44 -21.92 3.52
N VAL A 157 10.90 -21.34 4.63
CA VAL A 157 10.21 -20.33 5.43
C VAL A 157 11.14 -19.15 5.68
N LEU A 158 10.65 -17.94 5.48
CA LEU A 158 11.36 -16.71 5.83
C LEU A 158 10.65 -16.02 7.00
N ALA A 159 11.33 -15.92 8.14
CA ALA A 159 10.85 -15.18 9.30
C ALA A 159 11.61 -13.84 9.41
N VAL A 160 10.87 -12.74 9.29
CA VAL A 160 11.42 -11.38 9.16
C VAL A 160 11.12 -10.57 10.41
N GLY A 161 12.19 -10.10 11.08
CA GLY A 161 12.15 -9.25 12.26
C GLY A 161 12.85 -7.91 12.04
N LEU A 162 12.35 -7.12 11.09
CA LEU A 162 12.90 -5.79 10.75
C LEU A 162 12.05 -4.64 11.31
N GLY A 163 10.86 -4.95 11.82
CA GLY A 163 9.87 -3.99 12.27
C GLY A 163 9.02 -3.42 11.12
N ALA A 164 7.81 -3.00 11.46
CA ALA A 164 6.89 -2.39 10.52
C ALA A 164 7.20 -0.90 10.30
N PRO A 165 6.92 -0.34 9.10
CA PRO A 165 6.39 -1.01 7.91
C PRO A 165 7.47 -1.68 7.04
N LYS A 166 8.74 -1.68 7.51
CA LYS A 166 9.91 -2.09 6.71
C LYS A 166 9.83 -3.55 6.28
N GLN A 167 9.50 -4.45 7.21
CA GLN A 167 9.45 -5.88 6.93
C GLN A 167 8.38 -6.23 5.88
N GLU A 168 7.18 -5.61 5.95
CA GLU A 168 6.10 -5.86 5.00
C GLU A 168 6.46 -5.35 3.61
N LYS A 169 7.00 -4.12 3.53
CA LYS A 169 7.49 -3.53 2.27
C LYS A 169 8.59 -4.38 1.64
N TRP A 170 9.56 -4.82 2.43
CA TRP A 170 10.66 -5.65 1.94
C TRP A 170 10.18 -7.01 1.43
N ILE A 171 9.29 -7.68 2.18
CA ILE A 171 8.71 -8.98 1.78
C ILE A 171 7.98 -8.83 0.45
N VAL A 172 7.04 -7.87 0.32
CA VAL A 172 6.27 -7.75 -0.92
C VAL A 172 7.15 -7.36 -2.11
N LYS A 173 8.12 -6.47 -1.90
CA LYS A 173 9.06 -6.04 -2.95
C LYS A 173 9.90 -7.20 -3.48
N HIS A 174 10.32 -8.14 -2.63
CA HIS A 174 11.32 -9.15 -3.00
C HIS A 174 10.83 -10.61 -3.02
N LYS A 175 9.62 -10.92 -2.53
CA LYS A 175 9.09 -12.31 -2.44
C LYS A 175 9.17 -13.10 -3.74
N HIS A 176 8.95 -12.44 -4.89
CA HIS A 176 8.98 -13.08 -6.21
C HIS A 176 10.39 -13.54 -6.64
N LYS A 177 11.45 -13.04 -5.99
CA LYS A 177 12.84 -13.45 -6.25
C LYS A 177 13.30 -14.62 -5.37
N LEU A 178 12.50 -15.01 -4.37
CA LEU A 178 12.82 -16.04 -3.39
C LEU A 178 12.20 -17.36 -3.83
N LYS A 179 13.02 -18.24 -4.40
CA LYS A 179 12.57 -19.42 -5.17
C LYS A 179 12.05 -20.56 -4.28
N ASN A 180 12.67 -20.74 -3.12
CA ASN A 180 12.40 -21.86 -2.23
C ASN A 180 11.40 -21.50 -1.12
N ILE A 181 11.23 -20.21 -0.84
CA ILE A 181 10.39 -19.74 0.26
C ILE A 181 8.92 -19.84 -0.12
N ARG A 182 8.17 -20.61 0.66
CA ARG A 182 6.72 -20.76 0.53
C ARG A 182 5.95 -19.94 1.57
N ILE A 183 6.55 -19.72 2.74
CA ILE A 183 5.89 -19.04 3.87
C ILE A 183 6.74 -17.83 4.28
N PHE A 184 6.10 -16.67 4.40
CA PHE A 184 6.71 -15.43 4.86
C PHE A 184 6.03 -14.99 6.14
N LEU A 185 6.78 -14.86 7.23
CA LEU A 185 6.27 -14.45 8.53
C LEU A 185 6.86 -13.08 8.90
N ALA A 186 6.05 -12.04 8.95
CA ALA A 186 6.44 -10.72 9.46
C ALA A 186 6.23 -10.69 10.98
N ILE A 187 7.29 -10.93 11.75
CA ILE A 187 7.21 -11.25 13.19
C ILE A 187 7.81 -10.17 14.10
N GLY A 188 8.32 -9.07 13.54
CA GLY A 188 8.84 -7.95 14.32
C GLY A 188 9.91 -8.39 15.34
N ALA A 189 9.70 -8.09 16.62
CA ALA A 189 10.67 -8.35 17.69
C ALA A 189 10.73 -9.82 18.16
N SER A 190 9.99 -10.76 17.53
CA SER A 190 9.98 -12.16 17.97
C SER A 190 11.35 -12.83 17.95
N ILE A 191 12.23 -12.45 17.01
CA ILE A 191 13.60 -12.99 16.97
C ILE A 191 14.37 -12.58 18.24
N ASP A 192 14.21 -11.33 18.71
CA ASP A 192 14.82 -10.86 19.95
C ASP A 192 14.28 -11.61 21.18
N PHE A 193 12.98 -11.96 21.19
CA PHE A 193 12.37 -12.74 22.27
C PHE A 193 12.89 -14.18 22.30
N GLU A 194 12.95 -14.86 21.15
CA GLU A 194 13.47 -16.23 21.07
C GLU A 194 14.96 -16.28 21.43
N ALA A 195 15.73 -15.26 21.06
CA ALA A 195 17.13 -15.11 21.48
C ALA A 195 17.29 -14.82 22.99
N GLY A 196 16.23 -14.39 23.68
CA GLY A 196 16.28 -13.92 25.07
C GLY A 196 16.93 -12.55 25.24
N GLU A 197 17.03 -11.76 24.16
CA GLU A 197 17.57 -10.40 24.17
C GLU A 197 16.60 -9.42 24.85
N LYS A 198 15.30 -9.66 24.67
CA LYS A 198 14.23 -8.89 25.30
C LYS A 198 13.34 -9.80 26.13
N PRO A 199 12.94 -9.38 27.35
CA PRO A 199 11.93 -10.11 28.10
C PRO A 199 10.57 -9.98 27.40
N ARG A 200 9.80 -11.07 27.38
CA ARG A 200 8.37 -11.01 27.07
C ARG A 200 7.63 -10.38 28.25
N SER A 201 6.53 -9.69 27.99
CA SER A 201 5.65 -9.25 29.07
C SER A 201 5.10 -10.47 29.83
N PRO A 202 4.81 -10.35 31.14
CA PRO A 202 4.07 -11.37 31.86
C PRO A 202 2.77 -11.75 31.13
N GLU A 203 2.44 -13.05 31.13
CA GLU A 203 1.30 -13.59 30.39
C GLU A 203 -0.02 -12.90 30.77
N TRP A 204 -0.26 -12.73 32.08
CA TRP A 204 -1.45 -12.02 32.59
C TRP A 204 -1.57 -10.57 32.07
N MET A 205 -0.45 -9.88 31.81
CA MET A 205 -0.48 -8.53 31.25
C MET A 205 -0.84 -8.53 29.76
N SER A 206 -0.35 -9.53 29.02
CA SER A 206 -0.71 -9.75 27.61
C SER A 206 -2.20 -10.08 27.48
N GLU A 207 -2.72 -10.99 28.32
CA GLU A 207 -4.12 -11.41 28.33
C GLU A 207 -5.09 -10.27 28.66
N LEU A 208 -4.73 -9.41 29.63
CA LEU A 208 -5.50 -8.21 29.97
C LEU A 208 -5.35 -7.07 28.95
N GLY A 209 -4.42 -7.19 27.99
CA GLY A 209 -4.17 -6.16 26.98
C GLY A 209 -3.41 -4.93 27.48
N ILE A 210 -2.71 -5.04 28.61
CA ILE A 210 -1.89 -3.98 29.21
C ILE A 210 -0.39 -4.17 28.93
N GLU A 211 -0.03 -5.10 28.05
CA GLU A 211 1.36 -5.31 27.61
C GLU A 211 2.03 -4.02 27.10
N TRP A 212 1.29 -3.13 26.45
CA TRP A 212 1.82 -1.85 25.98
C TRP A 212 2.36 -0.99 27.15
N LEU A 213 1.75 -1.06 28.34
CA LEU A 213 2.19 -0.33 29.53
C LEU A 213 3.49 -0.92 30.07
N TYR A 214 3.61 -2.26 30.08
CA TYR A 214 4.86 -2.94 30.42
C TYR A 214 5.98 -2.52 29.47
N ARG A 215 5.74 -2.59 28.15
CA ARG A 215 6.72 -2.18 27.13
C ARG A 215 7.10 -0.71 27.27
N LEU A 216 6.13 0.17 27.54
CA LEU A 216 6.38 1.60 27.79
C LEU A 216 7.28 1.82 29.01
N SER A 217 7.11 1.05 30.08
CA SER A 217 7.97 1.12 31.26
C SER A 217 9.42 0.67 30.97
N CYS A 218 9.59 -0.31 30.08
CA CYS A 218 10.90 -0.80 29.67
C CYS A 218 11.59 0.14 28.65
N GLU A 219 10.85 0.73 27.73
CA GLU A 219 11.39 1.57 26.64
C GLU A 219 10.69 2.94 26.53
N PRO A 220 10.67 3.75 27.62
CA PRO A 220 9.82 4.94 27.70
C PRO A 220 10.15 5.96 26.63
N LYS A 221 11.45 6.23 26.40
CA LYS A 221 11.92 7.20 25.39
C LYS A 221 11.47 6.87 23.97
N ARG A 222 11.32 5.58 23.65
CA ARG A 222 10.95 5.11 22.31
C ARG A 222 9.43 5.03 22.13
N LEU A 223 8.71 4.57 23.15
CA LEU A 223 7.30 4.18 23.02
C LEU A 223 6.30 5.25 23.48
N TRP A 224 6.70 6.26 24.27
CA TRP A 224 5.77 7.27 24.79
C TRP A 224 5.04 8.01 23.67
N LYS A 225 5.78 8.49 22.66
CA LYS A 225 5.21 9.23 21.53
C LYS A 225 4.30 8.33 20.71
N ARG A 226 4.73 7.10 20.44
CA ARG A 226 3.95 6.10 19.71
C ARG A 226 2.60 5.87 20.38
N TYR A 227 2.58 5.53 21.66
CA TYR A 227 1.33 5.15 22.34
C TYR A 227 0.45 6.36 22.72
N LEU A 228 1.06 7.45 23.18
CA LEU A 228 0.32 8.59 23.74
C LEU A 228 0.10 9.73 22.74
N VAL A 229 0.62 9.62 21.52
CA VAL A 229 0.42 10.65 20.47
C VAL A 229 0.01 9.99 19.17
N ASP A 230 0.82 9.05 18.65
CA ASP A 230 0.62 8.52 17.31
C ASP A 230 -0.55 7.53 17.24
N ASP A 231 -0.71 6.67 18.25
CA ASP A 231 -1.72 5.61 18.32
C ASP A 231 -3.07 6.08 18.88
N LEU A 232 -3.13 7.20 19.62
CA LEU A 232 -4.37 7.74 20.20
C LEU A 232 -5.53 7.93 19.20
N PRO A 233 -5.31 8.40 17.95
CA PRO A 233 -6.39 8.54 16.97
C PRO A 233 -7.11 7.22 16.66
N PHE A 234 -6.51 6.05 16.95
CA PHE A 234 -7.15 4.76 16.75
C PHE A 234 -8.49 4.64 17.48
N VAL A 235 -8.53 5.04 18.76
CA VAL A 235 -9.75 4.95 19.57
C VAL A 235 -10.87 5.78 18.94
N TRP A 236 -10.54 7.01 18.50
CA TRP A 236 -11.49 7.89 17.82
C TRP A 236 -11.99 7.31 16.50
N LEU A 237 -11.11 6.70 15.70
CA LEU A 237 -11.47 6.08 14.43
C LEU A 237 -12.36 4.83 14.62
N VAL A 238 -12.08 4.02 15.65
CA VAL A 238 -12.94 2.88 16.00
C VAL A 238 -14.31 3.35 16.48
N ILE A 239 -14.39 4.41 17.28
CA ILE A 239 -15.67 5.01 17.68
C ILE A 239 -16.42 5.52 16.45
N LYS A 240 -15.75 6.21 15.53
CA LYS A 240 -16.36 6.62 14.25
C LYS A 240 -16.88 5.41 13.47
N GLN A 241 -16.13 4.31 13.42
CA GLN A 241 -16.56 3.10 12.72
C GLN A 241 -17.78 2.48 13.38
N TRP A 242 -17.79 2.40 14.71
CA TRP A 242 -18.92 1.91 15.49
C TRP A 242 -20.19 2.76 15.27
N LEU A 243 -20.04 4.07 15.14
CA LEU A 243 -21.13 5.00 14.80
C LEU A 243 -21.47 5.05 13.30
N ASN A 244 -20.84 4.23 12.46
CA ASN A 244 -20.96 4.27 10.99
C ASN A 244 -20.56 5.61 10.33
N LEU A 245 -19.73 6.41 11.01
CA LEU A 245 -19.19 7.70 10.56
C LEU A 245 -17.75 7.60 10.04
N TYR A 246 -17.14 6.42 10.09
CA TYR A 246 -15.79 6.21 9.59
C TYR A 246 -15.79 6.17 8.06
N SER A 247 -14.99 7.03 7.47
CA SER A 247 -14.62 6.95 6.05
C SER A 247 -13.17 6.51 5.97
N SER A 248 -12.93 5.43 5.22
CA SER A 248 -11.56 5.05 4.88
C SER A 248 -10.87 6.23 4.20
N PRO A 249 -9.60 6.51 4.51
CA PRO A 249 -8.83 7.45 3.73
C PRO A 249 -8.88 7.01 2.27
N GLN A 250 -9.04 7.98 1.38
CA GLN A 250 -9.07 7.75 -0.05
C GLN A 250 -7.64 7.47 -0.52
N PHE A 251 -7.11 6.30 -0.18
CA PHE A 251 -5.83 5.77 -0.67
C PHE A 251 -5.89 5.32 -2.12
N SER A 252 -6.72 6.01 -2.89
CA SER A 252 -7.35 5.55 -4.11
C SER A 252 -8.47 4.53 -3.85
N LEU A 253 -9.70 5.04 -3.90
CA LEU A 253 -10.78 4.39 -4.65
C LEU A 253 -10.38 4.15 -6.13
N PHE A 254 -9.22 4.66 -6.55
CA PHE A 254 -8.69 4.64 -7.91
C PHE A 254 -7.62 3.56 -8.20
N SER A 255 -7.07 2.81 -7.23
CA SER A 255 -6.20 1.67 -7.57
C SER A 255 -6.99 0.44 -8.00
N SER A 256 -8.22 0.27 -7.51
CA SER A 256 -9.16 -0.72 -8.05
C SER A 256 -9.83 -0.25 -9.35
N VAL A 257 -9.92 1.06 -9.59
CA VAL A 257 -10.31 1.62 -10.90
C VAL A 257 -9.18 1.35 -11.91
N ALA A 258 -7.90 1.53 -11.54
CA ALA A 258 -6.79 1.27 -12.45
C ALA A 258 -6.56 -0.23 -12.76
N GLN A 259 -7.06 -1.15 -11.94
CA GLN A 259 -6.92 -2.61 -12.17
C GLN A 259 -8.20 -3.28 -12.69
N GLY A 260 -9.36 -2.61 -12.66
CA GLY A 260 -10.65 -3.19 -13.05
C GLY A 260 -11.54 -2.30 -13.94
N LEU A 261 -11.19 -1.04 -14.16
CA LEU A 261 -11.85 -0.18 -15.13
C LEU A 261 -10.86 0.12 -16.27
N GLN A 262 -11.33 -0.07 -17.50
CA GLN A 262 -10.62 0.44 -18.67
C GLN A 262 -10.38 1.94 -18.44
N MET A 263 -9.12 2.35 -18.34
CA MET A 263 -8.80 3.77 -18.57
C MET A 263 -9.45 4.15 -19.90
N PRO A 264 -10.23 5.24 -19.97
CA PRO A 264 -10.83 5.66 -21.22
C PRO A 264 -9.72 5.79 -22.25
N LEU A 265 -9.94 5.24 -23.43
CA LEU A 265 -8.94 5.23 -24.49
C LEU A 265 -8.55 6.68 -24.78
N LEU A 266 -7.26 6.96 -25.00
CA LEU A 266 -6.76 8.31 -25.26
C LEU A 266 -7.58 9.05 -26.34
N GLY A 267 -8.07 8.33 -27.34
CA GLY A 267 -8.98 8.89 -28.35
C GLY A 267 -10.30 9.41 -27.82
N GLN A 268 -10.92 8.72 -26.85
CA GLN A 268 -12.15 9.17 -26.18
C GLN A 268 -11.89 10.41 -25.33
N VAL A 269 -10.81 10.40 -24.55
CA VAL A 269 -10.42 11.55 -23.70
C VAL A 269 -10.21 12.81 -24.54
N LEU A 270 -9.48 12.70 -25.66
CA LEU A 270 -9.25 13.83 -26.56
C LEU A 270 -10.52 14.25 -27.31
N GLN A 271 -11.43 13.32 -27.61
CA GLN A 271 -12.71 13.63 -28.23
C GLN A 271 -13.65 14.38 -27.28
N GLU A 272 -13.78 13.90 -26.04
CA GLU A 272 -14.57 14.56 -24.99
C GLU A 272 -14.03 15.93 -24.62
N ALA A 273 -12.72 16.13 -24.67
CA ALA A 273 -12.10 17.44 -24.48
C ALA A 273 -12.29 18.37 -25.69
N GLY A 274 -12.97 17.92 -26.74
CA GLY A 274 -13.17 18.67 -27.99
C GLY A 274 -11.90 18.87 -28.81
N LEU A 275 -10.81 18.15 -28.49
CA LEU A 275 -9.51 18.25 -29.17
C LEU A 275 -9.46 17.41 -30.45
N LEU A 276 -10.27 16.35 -30.52
CA LEU A 276 -10.47 15.55 -31.72
C LEU A 276 -11.96 15.40 -32.04
N THR A 277 -12.27 15.33 -33.33
CA THR A 277 -13.58 14.94 -33.83
C THR A 277 -13.70 13.40 -33.88
N PRO A 278 -14.93 12.83 -33.85
CA PRO A 278 -15.11 11.39 -34.04
C PRO A 278 -14.48 10.85 -35.33
N ALA A 279 -14.53 11.65 -36.41
CA ALA A 279 -13.91 11.30 -37.68
C ALA A 279 -12.37 11.25 -37.59
N GLN A 280 -11.74 12.16 -36.84
CA GLN A 280 -10.30 12.12 -36.60
C GLN A 280 -9.90 10.92 -35.74
N VAL A 281 -10.69 10.57 -34.71
CA VAL A 281 -10.44 9.37 -33.89
C VAL A 281 -10.48 8.11 -34.77
N ASN A 282 -11.52 7.93 -35.58
CA ASN A 282 -11.63 6.78 -36.48
C ASN A 282 -10.44 6.71 -37.47
N ARG A 283 -10.03 7.85 -38.02
CA ARG A 283 -8.88 7.93 -38.93
C ARG A 283 -7.57 7.52 -38.27
N VAL A 284 -7.37 7.83 -36.98
CA VAL A 284 -6.20 7.38 -36.20
C VAL A 284 -6.27 5.88 -35.94
N LEU A 285 -7.43 5.35 -35.57
CA LEU A 285 -7.62 3.91 -35.34
C LEU A 285 -7.36 3.10 -36.62
N GLU A 286 -7.82 3.58 -37.78
CA GLU A 286 -7.51 2.98 -39.09
C GLU A 286 -6.02 3.04 -39.43
N ALA A 287 -5.34 4.16 -39.14
CA ALA A 287 -3.91 4.30 -39.35
C ALA A 287 -3.11 3.38 -38.42
N GLN A 288 -3.53 3.24 -37.16
CA GLN A 288 -2.92 2.36 -36.17
C GLN A 288 -3.10 0.88 -36.53
N ALA A 289 -4.25 0.50 -37.09
CA ALA A 289 -4.47 -0.86 -37.60
C ALA A 289 -3.51 -1.21 -38.76
N LYS A 290 -3.13 -0.22 -39.58
CA LYS A 290 -2.15 -0.38 -40.66
C LYS A 290 -0.70 -0.30 -40.17
N GLN A 291 -0.45 0.40 -39.06
CA GLN A 291 0.88 0.61 -38.47
C GLN A 291 0.85 0.39 -36.94
N PRO A 292 0.84 -0.89 -36.48
CA PRO A 292 0.60 -1.22 -35.07
C PRO A 292 1.70 -0.74 -34.10
N HIS A 293 2.85 -0.34 -34.62
CA HIS A 293 3.99 0.14 -33.83
C HIS A 293 3.85 1.62 -33.42
N LEU A 294 2.96 2.37 -34.06
CA LEU A 294 2.72 3.78 -33.72
C LEU A 294 1.64 3.89 -32.64
N ARG A 295 1.93 4.68 -31.61
CA ARG A 295 0.97 4.99 -30.54
C ARG A 295 -0.08 5.98 -31.05
N PHE A 296 -1.30 5.91 -30.51
CA PHE A 296 -2.42 6.78 -30.90
C PHE A 296 -2.02 8.27 -30.85
N GLY A 297 -1.38 8.68 -29.74
CA GLY A 297 -0.89 10.05 -29.56
C GLY A 297 0.16 10.47 -30.59
N GLU A 298 1.08 9.58 -30.97
CA GLU A 298 2.11 9.87 -31.99
C GLU A 298 1.47 10.11 -33.36
N ILE A 299 0.44 9.34 -33.71
CA ILE A 299 -0.30 9.53 -34.97
C ILE A 299 -1.02 10.88 -34.95
N VAL A 300 -1.69 11.24 -33.84
CA VAL A 300 -2.38 12.54 -33.70
C VAL A 300 -1.39 13.72 -33.83
N ALA A 301 -0.24 13.62 -33.16
CA ALA A 301 0.80 14.64 -33.21
C ALA A 301 1.41 14.78 -34.62
N ASN A 302 1.68 13.65 -35.29
CA ASN A 302 2.24 13.62 -36.65
C ASN A 302 1.29 14.22 -37.69
N GLN A 303 -0.03 14.16 -37.46
CA GLN A 303 -1.03 14.83 -38.29
C GLN A 303 -1.17 16.33 -37.99
N GLY A 304 -0.50 16.83 -36.95
CA GLY A 304 -0.54 18.24 -36.54
C GLY A 304 -1.87 18.69 -35.94
N TRP A 305 -2.74 17.76 -35.51
CA TRP A 305 -4.07 18.10 -34.99
C TRP A 305 -4.04 18.56 -33.53
N VAL A 306 -3.16 17.96 -32.72
CA VAL A 306 -2.98 18.30 -31.31
C VAL A 306 -1.48 18.25 -31.01
N HIS A 307 -0.97 19.21 -30.24
CA HIS A 307 0.44 19.23 -29.83
C HIS A 307 0.78 18.01 -28.95
N GLN A 308 2.01 17.50 -29.09
CA GLN A 308 2.48 16.35 -28.32
C GLN A 308 2.42 16.62 -26.81
N GLU A 309 2.71 17.84 -26.38
CA GLU A 309 2.64 18.25 -24.98
C GLU A 309 1.21 18.24 -24.45
N THR A 310 0.24 18.68 -25.26
CA THR A 310 -1.19 18.59 -24.92
C THR A 310 -1.61 17.11 -24.82
N ILE A 311 -1.18 16.28 -25.76
CA ILE A 311 -1.47 14.83 -25.74
C ILE A 311 -0.89 14.19 -24.47
N ASN A 312 0.37 14.47 -24.15
CA ASN A 312 1.02 13.94 -22.96
C ASN A 312 0.34 14.45 -21.68
N PHE A 313 -0.09 15.70 -21.66
CA PHE A 313 -0.85 16.24 -20.54
C PHE A 313 -2.14 15.46 -20.32
N PHE A 314 -2.98 15.27 -21.34
CA PHE A 314 -4.24 14.52 -21.19
C PHE A 314 -4.03 13.02 -20.93
N ALA A 315 -2.96 12.42 -21.47
CA ALA A 315 -2.66 11.00 -21.30
C ALA A 315 -2.04 10.67 -19.94
N GLU A 316 -1.16 11.52 -19.43
CA GLU A 316 -0.28 11.18 -18.30
C GLU A 316 -0.50 12.08 -17.10
N GLN A 317 -0.67 13.40 -17.29
CA GLN A 317 -0.68 14.37 -16.19
C GLN A 317 -2.09 14.65 -15.67
N LEU A 318 -3.07 14.86 -16.55
CA LEU A 318 -4.45 15.21 -16.19
C LEU A 318 -5.11 14.15 -15.29
N PRO A 319 -4.92 12.82 -15.50
CA PRO A 319 -5.40 11.82 -14.56
C PRO A 319 -4.78 11.94 -13.16
N GLN A 320 -3.54 12.42 -13.06
CA GLN A 320 -2.84 12.62 -11.78
C GLN A 320 -3.31 13.89 -11.06
N VAL A 321 -3.80 14.91 -11.80
CA VAL A 321 -4.33 16.15 -11.21
C VAL A 321 -5.50 15.89 -10.26
N ALA A 322 -6.34 14.88 -10.56
CA ALA A 322 -7.40 14.46 -9.64
C ALA A 322 -6.87 13.91 -8.30
N MET A 323 -5.61 13.45 -8.27
CA MET A 323 -4.94 12.86 -7.11
C MET A 323 -4.15 13.88 -6.28
N GLU A 324 -3.97 15.11 -6.76
CA GLU A 324 -3.21 16.15 -6.05
C GLU A 324 -3.98 16.67 -4.82
N SER A 325 -3.36 16.59 -3.63
CA SER A 325 -3.97 17.10 -2.38
C SER A 325 -4.15 18.62 -2.37
N ARG A 326 -3.40 19.34 -3.21
CA ARG A 326 -3.49 20.78 -3.39
C ARG A 326 -3.49 21.10 -4.89
N LYS A 327 -4.66 21.46 -5.40
CA LYS A 327 -4.87 21.82 -6.81
C LYS A 327 -4.38 23.23 -7.09
N GLN A 328 -3.78 23.43 -8.25
CA GLN A 328 -3.43 24.74 -8.77
C GLN A 328 -4.66 25.41 -9.43
N PRO A 329 -4.62 26.72 -9.68
CA PRO A 329 -5.65 27.37 -10.49
C PRO A 329 -5.71 26.78 -11.92
N ILE A 330 -6.89 26.75 -12.55
CA ILE A 330 -7.08 26.14 -13.88
C ILE A 330 -6.11 26.69 -14.94
N GLY A 331 -5.76 27.98 -14.88
CA GLY A 331 -4.78 28.59 -15.78
C GLY A 331 -3.39 27.95 -15.74
N TYR A 332 -2.97 27.39 -14.61
CA TYR A 332 -1.72 26.63 -14.48
C TYR A 332 -1.75 25.38 -15.36
N TYR A 333 -2.82 24.60 -15.28
CA TYR A 333 -2.98 23.36 -16.03
C TYR A 333 -3.15 23.63 -17.53
N LEU A 334 -3.87 24.69 -17.90
CA LEU A 334 -4.01 25.12 -19.30
C LEU A 334 -2.67 25.55 -19.92
N LYS A 335 -1.79 26.19 -19.14
CA LYS A 335 -0.40 26.51 -19.55
C LYS A 335 0.42 25.24 -19.76
N GLN A 336 0.38 24.31 -18.81
CA GLN A 336 1.10 23.03 -18.88
C GLN A 336 0.65 22.18 -20.07
N ALA A 337 -0.65 22.18 -20.36
CA ALA A 337 -1.23 21.51 -21.51
C ALA A 337 -0.93 22.19 -22.85
N ARG A 338 -0.22 23.33 -22.86
CA ARG A 338 0.01 24.17 -24.06
C ARG A 338 -1.29 24.61 -24.75
N LEU A 339 -2.37 24.69 -24.00
CA LEU A 339 -3.68 25.14 -24.47
C LEU A 339 -3.82 26.66 -24.41
N LEU A 340 -3.11 27.30 -23.47
CA LEU A 340 -2.97 28.75 -23.38
C LEU A 340 -1.51 29.12 -23.15
N ASP A 341 -1.10 30.25 -23.74
CA ASP A 341 0.19 30.87 -23.44
C ASP A 341 0.09 31.89 -22.28
N GLU A 342 1.24 32.41 -21.86
CA GLU A 342 1.35 33.36 -20.76
C GLU A 342 0.60 34.68 -21.04
N ARG A 343 0.60 35.15 -22.28
CA ARG A 343 -0.08 36.39 -22.67
C ARG A 343 -1.59 36.23 -22.62
N GLN A 344 -2.10 35.08 -23.07
CA GLN A 344 -3.51 34.73 -23.01
C GLN A 344 -3.97 34.62 -21.55
N ILE A 345 -3.17 34.00 -20.68
CA ILE A 345 -3.48 33.90 -19.24
C ILE A 345 -3.54 35.29 -18.59
N GLU A 346 -2.54 36.15 -18.85
CA GLU A 346 -2.52 37.53 -18.34
C GLU A 346 -3.74 38.34 -18.81
N ALA A 347 -4.12 38.20 -20.09
CA ALA A 347 -5.30 38.85 -20.64
C ALA A 347 -6.60 38.38 -19.97
N ILE A 348 -6.75 37.07 -19.72
CA ILE A 348 -7.91 36.54 -18.99
C ILE A 348 -7.96 37.08 -17.57
N LEU A 349 -6.83 37.07 -16.85
CA LEU A 349 -6.78 37.56 -15.47
C LEU A 349 -7.09 39.06 -15.37
N SER A 350 -6.62 39.85 -16.33
CA SER A 350 -6.94 41.28 -16.42
C SER A 350 -8.45 41.50 -16.62
N GLU A 351 -9.08 40.76 -17.51
CA GLU A 351 -10.51 40.88 -17.79
C GLU A 351 -11.38 40.36 -16.65
N GLN A 352 -10.96 39.26 -16.02
CA GLN A 352 -11.59 38.69 -14.84
C GLN A 352 -11.61 39.67 -13.66
N SER A 353 -10.61 40.56 -13.55
CA SER A 353 -10.59 41.58 -12.48
C SER A 353 -11.67 42.66 -12.64
N THR A 354 -12.22 42.80 -13.86
CA THR A 354 -13.21 43.83 -14.22
C THR A 354 -14.60 43.26 -14.56
N THR A 355 -14.72 41.93 -14.60
CA THR A 355 -15.96 41.21 -14.95
C THR A 355 -16.33 40.23 -13.84
N GLN A 356 -17.55 39.70 -13.86
CA GLN A 356 -17.99 38.63 -12.95
C GLN A 356 -17.77 37.23 -13.55
N MET A 357 -17.08 37.13 -14.69
CA MET A 357 -16.90 35.89 -15.44
C MET A 357 -15.77 35.03 -14.87
N ARG A 358 -15.92 33.71 -14.96
CA ARG A 358 -14.90 32.74 -14.56
C ARG A 358 -13.81 32.66 -15.62
N PHE A 359 -12.61 32.28 -15.20
CA PHE A 359 -11.42 32.19 -16.07
C PHE A 359 -11.69 31.40 -17.36
N GLY A 360 -12.34 30.23 -17.23
CA GLY A 360 -12.69 29.39 -18.37
C GLY A 360 -13.74 30.00 -19.31
N GLU A 361 -14.71 30.73 -18.76
CA GLU A 361 -15.76 31.40 -19.56
C GLU A 361 -15.17 32.48 -20.46
N ILE A 362 -14.23 33.28 -19.92
CA ILE A 362 -13.51 34.31 -20.68
C ILE A 362 -12.65 33.67 -21.78
N ALA A 363 -11.96 32.56 -21.48
CA ALA A 363 -11.14 31.85 -22.47
C ALA A 363 -11.98 31.30 -23.65
N VAL A 364 -13.22 30.88 -23.38
CA VAL A 364 -14.17 30.41 -24.41
C VAL A 364 -14.75 31.59 -25.19
N GLU A 365 -15.16 32.68 -24.53
CA GLU A 365 -15.68 33.86 -25.22
C GLU A 365 -14.66 34.47 -26.18
N LYS A 366 -13.37 34.45 -25.81
CA LYS A 366 -12.26 34.88 -26.67
C LYS A 366 -11.92 33.90 -27.79
N GLY A 367 -12.58 32.74 -27.85
CA GLY A 367 -12.36 31.71 -28.86
C GLY A 367 -11.02 30.97 -28.71
N TRP A 368 -10.37 31.06 -27.56
CA TRP A 368 -9.07 30.40 -27.32
C TRP A 368 -9.25 28.95 -26.88
N LEU A 369 -10.34 28.63 -26.21
CA LEU A 369 -10.70 27.27 -25.80
C LEU A 369 -12.14 26.95 -26.20
N LYS A 370 -12.44 25.66 -26.28
CA LYS A 370 -13.81 25.17 -26.35
C LYS A 370 -14.35 24.92 -24.94
N ASN A 371 -15.67 24.99 -24.77
CA ASN A 371 -16.31 24.67 -23.48
C ASN A 371 -15.95 23.26 -23.03
N GLU A 372 -15.96 22.30 -23.95
CA GLU A 372 -15.64 20.90 -23.71
C GLU A 372 -14.21 20.71 -23.16
N THR A 373 -13.26 21.53 -23.62
CA THR A 373 -11.87 21.48 -23.14
C THR A 373 -11.77 21.98 -21.70
N VAL A 374 -12.47 23.07 -21.38
CA VAL A 374 -12.52 23.65 -20.03
C VAL A 374 -13.22 22.69 -19.07
N ASP A 375 -14.38 22.16 -19.47
CA ASP A 375 -15.18 21.23 -18.67
C ASP A 375 -14.45 19.92 -18.43
N SER A 376 -13.73 19.40 -19.43
CA SER A 376 -12.89 18.21 -19.28
C SER A 376 -11.86 18.40 -18.16
N ILE A 377 -11.11 19.49 -18.14
CA ILE A 377 -10.10 19.74 -17.10
C ILE A 377 -10.77 20.00 -15.74
N LEU A 378 -11.91 20.72 -15.71
CA LEU A 378 -12.65 20.99 -14.49
C LEU A 378 -13.21 19.72 -13.84
N ARG A 379 -13.64 18.71 -14.62
CA ARG A 379 -14.08 17.41 -14.08
C ARG A 379 -12.99 16.76 -13.21
N TYR A 380 -11.75 16.73 -13.70
CA TYR A 380 -10.61 16.22 -12.92
C TYR A 380 -10.27 17.12 -11.71
N LEU A 381 -10.43 18.45 -11.84
CA LEU A 381 -10.22 19.36 -10.72
C LEU A 381 -11.33 19.31 -9.66
N GLN A 382 -12.54 18.89 -10.00
CA GLN A 382 -13.66 18.78 -9.05
C GLN A 382 -13.78 17.36 -8.47
N GLY A 383 -13.14 16.36 -9.10
CA GLY A 383 -13.15 14.97 -8.65
C GLY A 383 -14.41 14.20 -9.06
N ASP A 384 -15.19 14.73 -10.01
CA ASP A 384 -16.37 14.06 -10.56
C ASP A 384 -15.95 13.16 -11.73
N LEU A 385 -15.78 11.88 -11.43
CA LEU A 385 -15.37 10.84 -12.39
C LEU A 385 -16.53 9.90 -12.76
N SER A 386 -17.75 10.20 -12.29
CA SER A 386 -18.91 9.33 -12.46
C SER A 386 -19.33 9.19 -13.93
N ASP A 387 -19.21 10.26 -14.71
CA ASP A 387 -19.54 10.27 -16.15
C ASP A 387 -18.39 9.78 -17.05
N VAL A 388 -17.13 9.86 -16.60
CA VAL A 388 -15.94 9.43 -17.36
C VAL A 388 -15.82 7.89 -17.42
N ILE A 389 -16.45 7.22 -16.45
CA ILE A 389 -16.38 5.75 -16.27
C ILE A 389 -17.64 5.06 -16.83
N ALA A 390 -18.74 5.80 -17.04
CA ALA A 390 -20.04 5.26 -17.42
C ALA A 390 -20.35 5.28 -18.94
N ALA A 391 -19.42 5.73 -19.79
CA ALA A 391 -19.53 5.78 -21.25
C ALA A 391 -18.37 5.02 -21.92
#